data_AF-A0A7Y0PFW9-F1
#
_entry.id   AF-A0A7Y0PFW9-F1
#
_cell.length_a   1.000
_cell.length_b   1.000
_cell.length_c   1.000
_cell.angle_alpha   90.00
_cell.angle_beta   90.00
_cell.angle_gamma   90.00
#
_symmetry.space_group_name_H-M   'P 1'
#
loop_
_entity.id
_entity.type
_entity.pdbx_description
1 polymer ?
#
loop_
_entity_poly.entity_id
_entity_poly.type
_entity_poly.pdbx_seq_one_letter_code
_entity_poly.pdbx_strand_id
1 'polypeptide(L)'
;MDLEHLLDMLAAPDPVVRDEQAYTQVAALVRAGSLDDRLVEIGDAMADRFAHPEIQARAFAPLVLGLVVRRSLVDDAVVRRWWEAFASWWPAQTDVQGWDPELGWLHAVAHGADLVGAFGASTRLPAGLLLTLIAARTTAPSSYRYEQMEEDRLARAAAEVLSRPDLTVAESTGWLEVVDKLFATGGPGPVPAPVANTLAMLKATYIMADRGGAAVVAEGIAERLHFVFPAYPAAR
;
A
#
# COMPACT_ATOMS: atom_id res chain seq x y z
N MET A 1 -13.39 -17.47 21.66
CA MET A 1 -14.03 -16.58 20.68
C MET A 1 -13.96 -17.29 19.35
N ASP A 2 -15.08 -17.41 18.64
CA ASP A 2 -15.12 -18.02 17.30
C ASP A 2 -14.50 -17.07 16.27
N LEU A 3 -13.92 -17.62 15.19
CA LEU A 3 -13.24 -16.86 14.14
C LEU A 3 -14.19 -15.89 13.45
N GLU A 4 -15.42 -16.31 13.13
CA GLU A 4 -16.43 -15.47 12.47
C GLU A 4 -16.70 -14.19 13.29
N HIS A 5 -16.99 -14.34 14.58
CA HIS A 5 -17.19 -13.21 15.48
C HIS A 5 -15.97 -12.30 15.57
N LEU A 6 -14.78 -12.88 15.65
CA LEU A 6 -13.53 -12.13 15.70
C LEU A 6 -13.30 -11.34 14.40
N LEU A 7 -13.63 -11.93 13.25
CA LEU A 7 -13.55 -11.22 11.98
C LEU A 7 -14.57 -10.09 11.93
N ASP A 8 -15.81 -10.28 12.37
CA ASP A 8 -16.84 -9.23 12.39
C ASP A 8 -16.43 -8.03 13.24
N MET A 9 -15.78 -8.26 14.38
CA MET A 9 -15.27 -7.18 15.24
C MET A 9 -14.23 -6.28 14.53
N LEU A 10 -13.52 -6.76 13.49
CA LEU A 10 -12.60 -5.93 12.70
C LEU A 10 -13.32 -4.84 11.87
N ALA A 11 -14.64 -4.89 11.75
CA ALA A 11 -15.44 -3.84 11.12
C ALA A 11 -16.06 -2.87 12.15
N ALA A 12 -15.80 -3.07 13.46
CA ALA A 12 -16.39 -2.25 14.50
C ALA A 12 -15.93 -0.79 14.39
N PRO A 13 -16.84 0.18 14.61
CA PRO A 13 -16.48 1.59 14.63
C PRO A 13 -15.61 1.92 15.86
N ASP A 14 -15.83 1.22 16.98
CA ASP A 14 -15.05 1.38 18.21
C ASP A 14 -13.61 0.83 18.01
N PRO A 15 -12.57 1.69 18.07
CA PRO A 15 -11.18 1.27 17.91
C PRO A 15 -10.70 0.33 19.03
N VAL A 16 -11.31 0.35 20.22
CA VAL A 16 -10.96 -0.61 21.28
C VAL A 16 -11.39 -2.03 20.87
N VAL A 17 -12.57 -2.16 20.26
CA VAL A 17 -13.07 -3.44 19.75
C VAL A 17 -12.28 -3.88 18.52
N ARG A 18 -12.06 -2.97 17.57
CA ARG A 18 -11.43 -3.29 16.29
C ARG A 18 -9.92 -3.52 16.39
N ASP A 19 -9.20 -2.65 17.09
CA ASP A 19 -7.73 -2.60 17.06
C ASP A 19 -7.13 -3.38 18.23
N GLU A 20 -7.53 -3.01 19.45
CA GLU A 20 -6.96 -3.56 20.69
C GLU A 20 -7.41 -4.99 20.96
N GLN A 21 -8.63 -5.35 20.56
CA GLN A 21 -9.15 -6.70 20.71
C GLN A 21 -9.01 -7.50 19.42
N ALA A 22 -9.80 -7.15 18.39
CA ALA A 22 -9.96 -8.01 17.22
C ALA A 22 -8.67 -8.16 16.41
N TYR A 23 -8.11 -7.04 15.94
CA TYR A 23 -6.87 -7.05 15.16
C TYR A 23 -5.72 -7.66 15.95
N THR A 24 -5.54 -7.26 17.21
CA THR A 24 -4.46 -7.78 18.07
C THR A 24 -4.53 -9.30 18.20
N GLN A 25 -5.72 -9.86 18.43
CA GLN A 25 -5.91 -11.30 18.54
C GLN A 25 -5.73 -12.02 17.20
N VAL A 26 -6.35 -11.55 16.11
CA VAL A 26 -6.17 -12.14 14.76
C VAL A 26 -4.69 -12.14 14.39
N ALA A 27 -4.00 -11.02 14.62
CA ALA A 27 -2.59 -10.89 14.26
C ALA A 27 -1.70 -11.84 15.06
N ALA A 28 -1.96 -12.00 16.36
CA ALA A 28 -1.22 -12.96 17.19
C ALA A 28 -1.43 -14.40 16.69
N LEU A 29 -2.67 -14.79 16.41
CA LEU A 29 -3.02 -16.15 15.97
C LEU A 29 -2.47 -16.49 14.58
N VAL A 30 -2.59 -15.57 13.61
CA VAL A 30 -2.02 -15.77 12.26
C VAL A 30 -0.50 -15.85 12.34
N ARG A 31 0.16 -14.96 13.09
CA ARG A 31 1.63 -15.00 13.24
C ARG A 31 2.13 -16.27 13.92
N ALA A 32 1.38 -16.79 14.88
CA ALA A 32 1.67 -18.05 15.55
C ALA A 32 1.39 -19.29 14.68
N GLY A 33 0.75 -19.13 13.52
CA GLY A 33 0.33 -20.24 12.65
C GLY A 33 -0.89 -21.00 13.17
N SER A 34 -1.56 -20.51 14.22
CA SER A 34 -2.74 -21.17 14.82
C SER A 34 -3.99 -21.12 13.94
N LEU A 35 -3.95 -20.36 12.85
CA LEU A 35 -5.02 -20.21 11.86
C LEU A 35 -4.57 -20.60 10.44
N ASP A 36 -3.48 -21.37 10.30
CA ASP A 36 -2.93 -21.73 9.00
C ASP A 36 -3.93 -22.52 8.12
N ASP A 37 -4.78 -23.33 8.73
CA ASP A 37 -5.87 -24.08 8.09
C ASP A 37 -7.08 -23.20 7.71
N ARG A 38 -7.13 -21.95 8.18
CA ARG A 38 -8.22 -20.99 7.97
C ARG A 38 -7.81 -19.77 7.15
N LEU A 39 -6.59 -19.72 6.62
CA LEU A 39 -6.05 -18.56 5.89
C LEU A 39 -6.89 -18.18 4.67
N VAL A 40 -7.41 -19.16 3.93
CA VAL A 40 -8.25 -18.88 2.76
C VAL A 40 -9.55 -18.20 3.17
N GLU A 41 -10.19 -18.67 4.24
CA GLU A 41 -11.42 -18.07 4.77
C GLU A 41 -11.20 -16.64 5.27
N ILE A 42 -10.13 -16.40 6.03
CA ILE A 42 -9.78 -15.06 6.51
C ILE A 42 -9.50 -14.13 5.32
N GLY A 43 -8.75 -14.61 4.34
CA GLY A 43 -8.38 -13.81 3.17
C GLY A 43 -9.58 -13.49 2.27
N ASP A 44 -10.47 -14.46 2.01
CA ASP A 44 -11.72 -14.23 1.27
C ASP A 44 -12.61 -13.21 2.00
N ALA A 45 -12.77 -13.34 3.32
CA ALA A 45 -13.53 -12.37 4.12
C ALA A 45 -12.92 -10.95 4.08
N MET A 46 -11.59 -10.82 4.05
CA MET A 46 -10.96 -9.50 3.90
C MET A 46 -11.10 -8.96 2.48
N ALA A 47 -11.00 -9.80 1.45
CA ALA A 47 -11.16 -9.37 0.07
C ALA A 47 -12.58 -8.87 -0.22
N ASP A 48 -13.60 -9.55 0.33
CA ASP A 48 -15.00 -9.13 0.19
C ASP A 48 -15.26 -7.75 0.83
N ARG A 49 -14.52 -7.42 1.90
CA ARG A 49 -14.66 -6.12 2.60
C ARG A 49 -14.23 -4.93 1.79
N PHE A 50 -13.50 -5.08 0.69
CA PHE A 50 -13.19 -3.94 -0.17
C PHE A 50 -14.45 -3.28 -0.76
N ALA A 51 -15.58 -4.00 -0.82
CA ALA A 51 -16.89 -3.46 -1.20
C ALA A 51 -17.78 -3.01 -0.02
N HIS A 52 -17.29 -3.10 1.23
CA HIS A 52 -18.08 -2.77 2.41
C HIS A 52 -18.43 -1.27 2.46
N PRO A 53 -19.65 -0.88 2.89
CA PRO A 53 -20.07 0.53 2.93
C PRO A 53 -19.23 1.38 3.90
N GLU A 54 -18.82 0.79 5.03
CA GLU A 54 -18.09 1.49 6.08
C GLU A 54 -16.56 1.50 5.88
N ILE A 55 -15.92 2.65 6.10
CA ILE A 55 -14.49 2.86 5.86
C ILE A 55 -13.61 1.97 6.73
N GLN A 56 -13.87 1.85 8.02
CA GLN A 56 -13.06 1.07 8.95
C GLN A 56 -12.96 -0.40 8.52
N ALA A 57 -14.04 -0.97 7.98
CA ALA A 57 -14.04 -2.33 7.46
C ALA A 57 -13.14 -2.45 6.22
N ARG A 58 -13.25 -1.50 5.28
CA ARG A 58 -12.40 -1.47 4.07
C ARG A 58 -10.92 -1.25 4.41
N ALA A 59 -10.64 -0.37 5.37
CA ALA A 59 -9.29 0.07 5.71
C ALA A 59 -8.51 -0.97 6.54
N PHE A 60 -9.19 -1.80 7.34
CA PHE A 60 -8.58 -2.91 8.09
C PHE A 60 -8.40 -4.19 7.27
N ALA A 61 -9.20 -4.38 6.22
CA ALA A 61 -9.06 -5.51 5.31
C ALA A 61 -7.62 -5.73 4.80
N PRO A 62 -6.92 -4.73 4.23
CA PRO A 62 -5.57 -4.94 3.72
C PRO A 62 -4.55 -5.20 4.84
N LEU A 63 -4.77 -4.67 6.05
CA LEU A 63 -3.90 -4.92 7.20
C LEU A 63 -3.89 -6.41 7.58
N VAL A 64 -5.07 -7.02 7.66
CA VAL A 64 -5.22 -8.43 8.01
C VAL A 64 -4.83 -9.33 6.84
N LEU A 65 -5.25 -8.98 5.61
CA LEU A 65 -4.88 -9.73 4.41
C LEU A 65 -3.36 -9.77 4.22
N GLY A 66 -2.64 -8.70 4.58
CA GLY A 66 -1.18 -8.66 4.54
C GLY A 66 -0.51 -9.63 5.53
N LEU A 67 -1.18 -10.00 6.62
CA LEU A 67 -0.70 -11.06 7.52
C LEU A 67 -0.89 -12.44 6.89
N VAL A 68 -2.06 -12.66 6.28
CA VAL A 68 -2.41 -13.91 5.60
C VAL A 68 -1.44 -14.18 4.43
N VAL A 69 -1.22 -13.19 3.56
CA VAL A 69 -0.32 -13.30 2.41
C VAL A 69 1.11 -13.64 2.85
N ARG A 70 1.60 -13.04 3.94
CA ARG A 70 2.95 -13.30 4.47
C ARG A 70 3.16 -14.72 5.00
N ARG A 71 2.09 -15.48 5.30
CA ARG A 71 2.23 -16.90 5.65
C ARG A 71 2.76 -17.72 4.46
N SER A 72 2.48 -17.30 3.23
CA SER A 72 2.90 -17.99 2.00
C SER A 72 2.43 -19.45 1.89
N LEU A 73 1.32 -19.80 2.57
CA LEU A 73 0.73 -21.15 2.59
C LEU A 73 -0.47 -21.31 1.63
N VAL A 74 -0.94 -20.21 1.05
CA VAL A 74 -2.13 -20.19 0.18
C VAL A 74 -1.73 -20.30 -1.29
N ASP A 75 -2.53 -20.96 -2.11
CA ASP A 75 -2.29 -21.12 -3.55
C ASP A 75 -2.26 -19.80 -4.33
N ASP A 76 -1.42 -19.75 -5.37
CA ASP A 76 -1.23 -18.58 -6.23
C ASP A 76 -2.53 -18.08 -6.87
N ALA A 77 -3.43 -18.97 -7.27
CA ALA A 77 -4.71 -18.61 -7.86
C ALA A 77 -5.57 -17.82 -6.87
N VAL A 78 -5.60 -18.24 -5.60
CA VAL A 78 -6.35 -17.56 -4.54
C VAL A 78 -5.73 -16.19 -4.24
N VAL A 79 -4.40 -16.13 -4.13
CA VAL A 79 -3.66 -14.87 -3.93
C VAL A 79 -3.94 -13.87 -5.05
N ARG A 80 -4.02 -14.32 -6.31
CA ARG A 80 -4.36 -13.45 -7.46
C ARG A 80 -5.79 -12.88 -7.37
N ARG A 81 -6.78 -13.66 -6.93
CA ARG A 81 -8.15 -13.13 -6.72
C ARG A 81 -8.17 -12.02 -5.68
N TRP A 82 -7.47 -12.21 -4.55
CA TRP A 82 -7.38 -11.18 -3.51
C TRP A 82 -6.68 -9.92 -4.01
N TRP A 83 -5.63 -10.09 -4.82
CA TRP A 83 -4.98 -9.00 -5.51
C TRP A 83 -5.93 -8.24 -6.44
N GLU A 84 -6.74 -8.92 -7.25
CA GLU A 84 -7.69 -8.27 -8.17
C GLU A 84 -8.71 -7.40 -7.42
N ALA A 85 -9.27 -7.92 -6.32
CA ALA A 85 -10.18 -7.16 -5.47
C ALA A 85 -9.50 -5.93 -4.84
N PHE A 86 -8.30 -6.13 -4.30
CA PHE A 86 -7.50 -5.06 -3.69
C PHE A 86 -7.07 -3.99 -4.70
N ALA A 87 -6.59 -4.39 -5.89
CA ALA A 87 -6.10 -3.49 -6.92
C ALA A 87 -7.22 -2.65 -7.55
N SER A 88 -8.46 -3.17 -7.57
CA SER A 88 -9.65 -2.42 -7.96
C SER A 88 -10.01 -1.35 -6.91
N TRP A 89 -9.99 -1.71 -5.63
CA TRP A 89 -10.39 -0.81 -4.54
C TRP A 89 -9.36 0.26 -4.20
N TRP A 90 -8.09 -0.13 -4.05
CA TRP A 90 -7.13 0.70 -3.33
C TRP A 90 -6.87 2.06 -3.99
N PRO A 91 -6.66 2.18 -5.33
CA PRO A 91 -6.54 3.49 -5.97
C PRO A 91 -7.86 4.27 -6.04
N ALA A 92 -9.00 3.56 -6.06
CA ALA A 92 -10.33 4.16 -6.16
C ALA A 92 -10.88 4.67 -4.82
N GLN A 93 -10.32 4.22 -3.69
CA GLN A 93 -10.72 4.66 -2.37
C GLN A 93 -10.52 6.18 -2.22
N THR A 94 -11.58 6.90 -1.88
CA THR A 94 -11.55 8.36 -1.71
C THR A 94 -11.27 8.79 -0.28
N ASP A 95 -11.68 7.97 0.70
CA ASP A 95 -11.40 8.20 2.11
C ASP A 95 -10.03 7.63 2.47
N VAL A 96 -9.06 8.55 2.56
CA VAL A 96 -7.63 8.26 2.71
C VAL A 96 -7.04 8.89 3.97
N GLN A 97 -7.88 9.40 4.87
CA GLN A 97 -7.42 9.95 6.14
C GLN A 97 -6.78 8.84 7.00
N GLY A 98 -5.64 9.15 7.60
CA GLY A 98 -4.93 8.19 8.46
C GLY A 98 -5.65 7.99 9.80
N TRP A 99 -6.18 9.07 10.36
CA TRP A 99 -6.86 9.12 11.65
C TRP A 99 -8.20 9.83 11.53
N ASP A 100 -9.21 9.26 12.16
CA ASP A 100 -10.54 9.85 12.33
C ASP A 100 -10.82 10.05 13.84
N PRO A 101 -11.39 11.19 14.26
CA PRO A 101 -11.66 11.47 15.67
C PRO A 101 -12.63 10.50 16.36
N GLU A 102 -13.55 9.89 15.61
CA GLU A 102 -14.57 8.98 16.14
C GLU A 102 -14.15 7.51 15.95
N LEU A 103 -13.60 7.17 14.78
CA LEU A 103 -13.25 5.80 14.41
C LEU A 103 -11.82 5.43 14.80
N GLY A 104 -10.96 6.40 15.12
CA GLY A 104 -9.54 6.19 15.40
C GLY A 104 -8.69 5.97 14.15
N TRP A 105 -7.67 5.10 14.25
CA TRP A 105 -6.76 4.84 13.13
C TRP A 105 -7.49 4.08 12.02
N LEU A 106 -7.50 4.64 10.81
CA LEU A 106 -8.05 3.99 9.61
C LEU A 106 -6.93 3.52 8.69
N HIS A 107 -5.99 4.41 8.39
CA HIS A 107 -4.76 4.10 7.64
C HIS A 107 -4.98 3.36 6.31
N ALA A 108 -6.04 3.66 5.55
CA ALA A 108 -6.36 2.93 4.31
C ALA A 108 -5.18 2.90 3.30
N VAL A 109 -4.47 4.02 3.14
CA VAL A 109 -3.27 4.10 2.28
C VAL A 109 -2.13 3.26 2.86
N ALA A 110 -1.85 3.45 4.14
CA ALA A 110 -0.75 2.81 4.85
C ALA A 110 -0.91 1.28 4.96
N HIS A 111 -2.10 0.78 5.29
CA HIS A 111 -2.41 -0.66 5.32
C HIS A 111 -2.36 -1.28 3.92
N GLY A 112 -2.83 -0.57 2.89
CA GLY A 112 -2.71 -1.03 1.51
C GLY A 112 -1.25 -1.11 1.04
N ALA A 113 -0.41 -0.14 1.40
CA ALA A 113 1.02 -0.18 1.08
C ALA A 113 1.67 -1.42 1.71
N ASP A 114 1.35 -1.71 2.96
CA ASP A 114 1.84 -2.89 3.67
C ASP A 114 1.39 -4.22 3.05
N LEU A 115 0.20 -4.26 2.46
CA LEU A 115 -0.28 -5.40 1.68
C LEU A 115 0.46 -5.52 0.35
N VAL A 116 0.76 -4.42 -0.36
CA VAL A 116 1.61 -4.46 -1.55
C VAL A 116 2.99 -5.01 -1.22
N GLY A 117 3.60 -4.58 -0.11
CA GLY A 117 4.87 -5.15 0.37
C GLY A 117 4.75 -6.65 0.68
N ALA A 118 3.65 -7.08 1.28
CA ALA A 118 3.37 -8.51 1.51
C ALA A 118 3.30 -9.31 0.20
N PHE A 119 2.62 -8.80 -0.83
CA PHE A 119 2.61 -9.41 -2.16
C PHE A 119 4.01 -9.43 -2.79
N GLY A 120 4.77 -8.34 -2.61
CA GLY A 120 6.13 -8.16 -3.11
C GLY A 120 7.17 -9.10 -2.51
N ALA A 121 6.88 -9.72 -1.36
CA ALA A 121 7.76 -10.71 -0.73
C ALA A 121 7.84 -12.05 -1.49
N SER A 122 7.06 -12.23 -2.56
CA SER A 122 7.07 -13.44 -3.41
C SER A 122 7.04 -13.09 -4.90
N THR A 123 7.27 -14.08 -5.76
CA THR A 123 7.22 -13.95 -7.22
C THR A 123 5.85 -14.28 -7.83
N ARG A 124 4.81 -14.48 -7.00
CA ARG A 124 3.45 -14.88 -7.43
C ARG A 124 2.76 -13.83 -8.30
N LEU A 125 3.14 -12.57 -8.13
CA LEU A 125 2.69 -11.41 -8.89
C LEU A 125 3.89 -10.71 -9.54
N PRO A 126 3.75 -10.19 -10.78
CA PRO A 126 4.77 -9.38 -11.42
C PRO A 126 5.09 -8.12 -10.61
N ALA A 127 6.38 -7.84 -10.39
CA ALA A 127 6.82 -6.70 -9.60
C ALA A 127 6.36 -5.35 -10.19
N GLY A 128 6.36 -5.22 -11.52
CA GLY A 128 5.90 -4.01 -12.20
C GLY A 128 4.44 -3.66 -11.93
N LEU A 129 3.56 -4.67 -11.74
CA LEU A 129 2.15 -4.42 -11.38
C LEU A 129 2.02 -3.85 -9.96
N LEU A 130 2.82 -4.34 -9.02
CA LEU A 130 2.85 -3.86 -7.64
C LEU A 130 3.33 -2.40 -7.58
N LEU A 131 4.41 -2.07 -8.28
CA LEU A 131 4.94 -0.71 -8.36
C LEU A 131 3.95 0.25 -9.04
N THR A 132 3.32 -0.20 -10.13
CA THR A 132 2.29 0.59 -10.82
C THR A 132 1.09 0.87 -9.92
N LEU A 133 0.69 -0.09 -9.07
CA LEU A 133 -0.40 0.12 -8.12
C LEU A 133 -0.03 1.13 -7.02
N ILE A 134 1.19 1.07 -6.49
CA ILE A 134 1.71 2.09 -5.55
C ILE A 134 1.66 3.48 -6.21
N ALA A 135 2.12 3.58 -7.45
CA ALA A 135 2.07 4.83 -8.22
C ALA A 135 0.63 5.32 -8.38
N ALA A 136 -0.28 4.45 -8.83
CA ALA A 136 -1.69 4.77 -9.04
C ALA A 136 -2.37 5.28 -7.76
N ARG A 137 -2.13 4.64 -6.60
CA ARG A 137 -2.63 5.14 -5.30
C ARG A 137 -2.04 6.49 -4.96
N THR A 138 -0.74 6.67 -5.14
CA THR A 138 -0.04 7.90 -4.74
C THR A 138 -0.49 9.10 -5.60
N THR A 139 -0.76 8.87 -6.88
CA THR A 139 -1.21 9.91 -7.82
C THR A 139 -2.73 10.08 -7.89
N ALA A 140 -3.50 9.23 -7.20
CA ALA A 140 -4.96 9.28 -7.25
C ALA A 140 -5.49 10.64 -6.73
N PRO A 141 -6.57 11.18 -7.31
CA PRO A 141 -7.17 12.43 -6.86
C PRO A 141 -7.52 12.40 -5.37
N SER A 142 -7.09 13.43 -4.65
CA SER A 142 -7.36 13.60 -3.23
C SER A 142 -7.26 15.09 -2.86
N SER A 143 -8.04 15.52 -1.88
CA SER A 143 -7.87 16.80 -1.19
C SER A 143 -6.98 16.68 0.05
N TYR A 144 -6.75 15.45 0.54
CA TYR A 144 -5.98 15.16 1.73
C TYR A 144 -4.49 14.99 1.40
N ARG A 145 -3.67 15.77 2.09
CA ARG A 145 -2.22 15.54 2.16
C ARG A 145 -1.98 14.50 3.23
N TYR A 146 -1.06 13.57 2.97
CA TYR A 146 -0.68 12.57 3.97
C TYR A 146 -0.06 13.25 5.19
N GLU A 147 -0.44 12.78 6.38
CA GLU A 147 -0.05 13.39 7.67
C GLU A 147 0.46 12.35 8.67
N GLN A 148 0.30 11.06 8.38
CA GLN A 148 0.49 9.95 9.30
C GLN A 148 1.49 8.91 8.73
N MET A 149 2.50 9.40 8.01
CA MET A 149 3.57 8.61 7.39
C MET A 149 3.08 7.63 6.31
N GLU A 150 1.95 7.93 5.65
CA GLU A 150 1.45 7.11 4.56
C GLU A 150 2.47 7.02 3.39
N GLU A 151 3.15 8.12 3.10
CA GLU A 151 4.23 8.22 2.10
C GLU A 151 5.43 7.33 2.42
N ASP A 152 5.81 7.20 3.70
CA ASP A 152 6.93 6.37 4.11
C ASP A 152 6.57 4.89 3.99
N ARG A 153 5.32 4.52 4.28
CA ARG A 153 4.83 3.14 4.09
C ARG A 153 4.72 2.78 2.61
N LEU A 154 4.28 3.72 1.77
CA LEU A 154 4.31 3.57 0.31
C LEU A 154 5.74 3.39 -0.21
N ALA A 155 6.68 4.23 0.25
CA ALA A 155 8.08 4.16 -0.12
C ALA A 155 8.74 2.86 0.34
N ARG A 156 8.42 2.39 1.55
CA ARG A 156 8.90 1.09 2.05
C ARG A 156 8.39 -0.06 1.20
N ALA A 157 7.10 -0.06 0.85
CA ALA A 157 6.53 -1.08 -0.04
C ALA A 157 7.19 -1.06 -1.42
N ALA A 158 7.44 0.13 -1.98
CA ALA A 158 8.18 0.28 -3.23
C ALA A 158 9.60 -0.27 -3.12
N ALA A 159 10.33 0.09 -2.06
CA ALA A 159 11.69 -0.40 -1.82
C ALA A 159 11.74 -1.93 -1.64
N GLU A 160 10.78 -2.52 -0.92
CA GLU A 160 10.64 -3.97 -0.77
C GLU A 160 10.45 -4.65 -2.13
N VAL A 161 9.54 -4.15 -2.96
CA VAL A 161 9.33 -4.68 -4.32
C VAL A 161 10.57 -4.49 -5.18
N LEU A 162 11.20 -3.31 -5.15
CA LEU A 162 12.40 -2.97 -5.91
C LEU A 162 13.63 -3.80 -5.52
N SER A 163 13.64 -4.38 -4.33
CA SER A 163 14.71 -5.26 -3.86
C SER A 163 14.65 -6.68 -4.46
N ARG A 164 13.59 -6.99 -5.21
CA ARG A 164 13.41 -8.31 -5.82
C ARG A 164 14.51 -8.60 -6.85
N PRO A 165 15.17 -9.78 -6.79
CA PRO A 165 16.28 -10.12 -7.67
C PRO A 165 15.84 -10.41 -9.11
N ASP A 166 14.55 -10.63 -9.37
CA ASP A 166 14.00 -10.96 -10.69
C ASP A 166 13.55 -9.74 -11.50
N LEU A 167 13.75 -8.52 -10.98
CA LEU A 167 13.37 -7.28 -11.64
C LEU A 167 14.25 -6.95 -12.85
N THR A 168 13.62 -6.71 -13.99
CA THR A 168 14.26 -6.01 -15.10
C THR A 168 14.32 -4.50 -14.85
N VAL A 169 15.22 -3.81 -15.57
CA VAL A 169 15.30 -2.32 -15.54
C VAL A 169 13.99 -1.67 -15.98
N ALA A 170 13.30 -2.27 -16.97
CA ALA A 170 12.03 -1.77 -17.44
C ALA A 170 10.93 -1.89 -16.37
N GLU A 171 10.87 -3.02 -15.65
CA GLU A 171 9.91 -3.21 -14.57
C GLU A 171 10.20 -2.33 -13.35
N SER A 172 11.47 -2.02 -13.07
CA SER A 172 11.85 -1.19 -11.93
C SER A 172 11.55 0.30 -12.13
N THR A 173 11.46 0.76 -13.38
CA THR A 173 11.25 2.18 -13.71
C THR A 173 9.91 2.49 -14.38
N GLY A 174 9.24 1.52 -15.02
CA GLY A 174 8.03 1.78 -15.81
C GLY A 174 6.85 2.40 -15.04
N TRP A 175 6.73 2.14 -13.74
CA TRP A 175 5.71 2.76 -12.90
C TRP A 175 5.84 4.29 -12.80
N LEU A 176 7.04 4.83 -13.04
CA LEU A 176 7.31 6.26 -13.00
C LEU A 176 6.58 7.04 -14.11
N GLU A 177 6.15 6.36 -15.20
CA GLU A 177 5.31 6.98 -16.22
C GLU A 177 3.96 7.48 -15.67
N VAL A 178 3.44 6.84 -14.61
CA VAL A 178 2.22 7.29 -13.92
C VAL A 178 2.48 8.63 -13.21
N VAL A 179 3.65 8.79 -12.62
CA VAL A 179 4.11 10.04 -11.99
C VAL A 179 4.28 11.13 -13.04
N ASP A 180 4.88 10.81 -14.18
CA ASP A 180 5.10 11.77 -15.27
C ASP A 180 3.78 12.35 -15.77
N LYS A 181 2.74 11.51 -15.91
CA LYS A 181 1.39 11.95 -16.28
C LYS A 181 0.82 12.93 -15.27
N LEU A 182 0.99 12.71 -13.97
CA LEU A 182 0.56 13.65 -12.94
C LEU A 182 1.33 14.97 -13.04
N PHE A 183 2.67 14.92 -13.12
CA PHE A 183 3.50 16.12 -13.15
C PHE A 183 3.28 16.96 -14.42
N ALA A 184 2.95 16.34 -15.55
CA ALA A 184 2.58 17.02 -16.79
C ALA A 184 1.29 17.87 -16.67
N THR A 185 0.45 17.63 -15.65
CA THR A 185 -0.73 18.47 -15.37
C THR A 185 -0.40 19.75 -14.59
N GLY A 186 0.88 19.97 -14.28
CA GLY A 186 1.35 21.11 -13.48
C GLY A 186 1.05 22.47 -14.09
N GLY A 187 0.77 23.45 -13.22
CA GLY A 187 0.56 24.85 -13.58
C GLY A 187 0.81 25.77 -12.38
N PRO A 188 0.79 27.10 -12.56
CA PRO A 188 0.99 28.06 -11.48
C PRO A 188 -0.07 27.91 -10.39
N GLY A 189 0.34 27.99 -9.11
CA GLY A 189 -0.58 28.00 -7.97
C GLY A 189 -0.13 27.12 -6.80
N PRO A 190 -1.01 26.90 -5.81
CA PRO A 190 -0.76 25.99 -4.71
C PRO A 190 -0.53 24.56 -5.23
N VAL A 191 0.43 23.84 -4.63
CA VAL A 191 0.72 22.45 -4.98
C VAL A 191 -0.51 21.57 -4.65
N PRO A 192 -1.09 20.84 -5.62
CA PRO A 192 -2.18 19.91 -5.34
C PRO A 192 -1.75 18.79 -4.39
N ALA A 193 -2.67 18.26 -3.58
CA ALA A 193 -2.34 17.20 -2.62
C ALA A 193 -1.72 15.94 -3.27
N PRO A 194 -2.21 15.43 -4.43
CA PRO A 194 -1.59 14.29 -5.08
C PRO A 194 -0.13 14.56 -5.51
N VAL A 195 0.17 15.79 -5.95
CA VAL A 195 1.54 16.20 -6.31
C VAL A 195 2.42 16.23 -5.06
N ALA A 196 1.94 16.82 -3.96
CA ALA A 196 2.69 16.86 -2.72
C ALA A 196 2.96 15.46 -2.14
N ASN A 197 1.94 14.60 -2.09
CA ASN A 197 2.04 13.22 -1.63
C ASN A 197 3.02 12.42 -2.50
N THR A 198 2.96 12.59 -3.82
CA THR A 198 3.88 11.96 -4.78
C THR A 198 5.31 12.41 -4.54
N LEU A 199 5.56 13.72 -4.41
CA LEU A 199 6.90 14.23 -4.11
C LEU A 199 7.45 13.69 -2.79
N ALA A 200 6.63 13.58 -1.75
CA ALA A 200 7.03 13.03 -0.46
C ALA A 200 7.40 11.54 -0.58
N MET A 201 6.55 10.74 -1.23
CA MET A 201 6.79 9.32 -1.48
C MET A 201 8.04 9.09 -2.32
N LEU A 202 8.27 9.89 -3.37
CA LEU A 202 9.48 9.79 -4.20
C LEU A 202 10.75 10.09 -3.42
N LYS A 203 10.75 11.12 -2.56
CA LYS A 203 11.90 11.44 -1.70
C LYS A 203 12.20 10.32 -0.71
N ALA A 204 11.18 9.77 -0.05
CA ALA A 204 11.33 8.64 0.85
C ALA A 204 11.84 7.39 0.08
N THR A 205 11.30 7.12 -1.10
CA THR A 205 11.73 5.99 -1.96
C THR A 205 13.17 6.16 -2.41
N TYR A 206 13.59 7.37 -2.79
CA TYR A 206 14.99 7.66 -3.13
C TYR A 206 15.92 7.28 -1.96
N ILE A 207 15.60 7.72 -0.73
CA ILE A 207 16.40 7.44 0.46
C ILE A 207 16.44 5.93 0.75
N MET A 208 15.32 5.23 0.63
CA MET A 208 15.22 3.80 0.95
C MET A 208 15.85 2.92 -0.14
N ALA A 209 15.67 3.26 -1.41
CA ALA A 209 16.15 2.49 -2.56
C ALA A 209 17.65 2.72 -2.86
N ASP A 210 18.16 3.93 -2.63
CA ASP A 210 19.60 4.23 -2.75
C ASP A 210 20.45 3.34 -1.83
N ARG A 211 19.97 3.12 -0.60
CA ARG A 211 20.63 2.21 0.35
C ARG A 211 20.49 0.73 -0.01
N GLY A 212 19.55 0.39 -0.90
CA GLY A 212 19.23 -0.99 -1.31
C GLY A 212 19.85 -1.43 -2.64
N GLY A 213 20.61 -0.57 -3.32
CA GLY A 213 21.32 -0.92 -4.56
C GLY A 213 20.54 -0.69 -5.87
N ALA A 214 19.40 0.00 -5.84
CA ALA A 214 18.57 0.27 -7.03
C ALA A 214 18.94 1.63 -7.69
N ALA A 215 20.21 1.78 -8.12
CA ALA A 215 20.75 3.05 -8.64
C ALA A 215 19.93 3.66 -9.79
N VAL A 216 19.48 2.84 -10.75
CA VAL A 216 18.66 3.29 -11.89
C VAL A 216 17.33 3.90 -11.48
N VAL A 217 16.72 3.39 -10.40
CA VAL A 217 15.47 3.94 -9.87
C VAL A 217 15.74 5.27 -9.18
N ALA A 218 16.83 5.36 -8.42
CA ALA A 218 17.21 6.60 -7.76
C ALA A 218 17.51 7.72 -8.78
N GLU A 219 18.16 7.40 -9.91
CA GLU A 219 18.35 8.34 -11.03
C GLU A 219 17.02 8.79 -11.63
N GLY A 220 16.13 7.84 -11.98
CA GLY A 220 14.80 8.18 -12.49
C GLY A 220 13.97 9.04 -11.52
N ILE A 221 14.09 8.81 -10.21
CA ILE A 221 13.46 9.66 -9.20
C ILE A 221 14.10 11.06 -9.17
N ALA A 222 15.43 11.15 -9.23
CA ALA A 222 16.15 12.43 -9.22
C ALA A 222 15.75 13.33 -10.40
N GLU A 223 15.63 12.77 -11.60
CA GLU A 223 15.15 13.49 -12.79
C GLU A 223 13.77 14.14 -12.58
N ARG A 224 12.85 13.42 -11.93
CA ARG A 224 11.47 13.88 -11.67
C ARG A 224 11.41 14.93 -10.57
N LEU A 225 12.23 14.78 -9.54
CA LEU A 225 12.41 15.81 -8.52
C LEU A 225 12.98 17.09 -9.14
N HIS A 226 13.99 16.98 -10.01
CA HIS A 226 14.57 18.11 -10.75
C HIS A 226 13.55 18.78 -11.67
N PHE A 227 12.75 18.00 -12.41
CA PHE A 227 11.70 18.52 -13.28
C PHE A 227 10.72 19.43 -12.52
N VAL A 228 10.31 19.03 -11.31
CA VAL A 228 9.38 19.82 -10.48
C VAL A 228 10.09 20.99 -9.80
N PHE A 229 11.33 20.81 -9.35
CA PHE A 229 12.12 21.85 -8.70
C PHE A 229 13.60 21.75 -9.09
N PRO A 230 14.09 22.62 -10.00
CA PRO A 230 15.43 22.51 -10.59
C PRO A 230 16.61 22.57 -9.62
N ALA A 231 16.38 22.89 -8.35
CA ALA A 231 17.41 22.83 -7.32
C ALA A 231 17.78 21.40 -6.90
N TYR A 232 16.92 20.40 -7.16
CA TYR A 232 17.32 19.00 -7.04
C TYR A 232 18.31 18.67 -8.18
N PRO A 233 19.41 17.93 -7.93
CA PRO A 233 20.29 17.50 -9.00
C PRO A 233 19.57 16.49 -9.91
N ALA A 234 19.74 16.61 -11.23
CA ALA A 234 19.10 15.71 -12.20
C ALA A 234 19.72 14.31 -12.25
N ALA A 235 20.97 14.17 -11.80
CA ALA A 235 21.72 12.92 -11.72
C ALA A 235 22.71 12.97 -10.54
N ARG A 236 23.27 11.81 -10.17
CA ARG A 236 24.31 11.71 -9.13
C ARG A 236 25.64 12.34 -9.55
#